data_AF-A0A2P6C7B4-F1
#
_entry.id   AF-A0A2P6C7B4-F1
#
_cell.length_a   1.000
_cell.length_b   1.000
_cell.length_c   1.000
_cell.angle_alpha   90.00
_cell.angle_beta   90.00
_cell.angle_gamma   90.00
#
_symmetry.space_group_name_H-M   'P 1'
#
loop_
_entity.id
_entity.type
_entity.pdbx_description
1 polymer ?
#
loop_
_entity_poly.entity_id
_entity_poly.type
_entity_poly.pdbx_seq_one_letter_code
_entity_poly.pdbx_strand_id
1 'polypeptide(L)' 'MKNKLLFLLLFSITTFCFSQKVTLSGSVKDSLQNPLSYANVIAKPKDVSKNLQFAITDNEGYYKLLLEKGDS' A
#
# COMPACT_ATOMS: atom_id res chain seq x y z
N MET A 1 -4.77 16.75 -39.36
CA MET A 1 -3.95 17.26 -38.23
C MET A 1 -4.73 17.37 -36.93
N LYS A 2 -5.97 17.89 -36.92
CA LYS A 2 -6.83 17.98 -35.71
C LYS A 2 -7.00 16.64 -34.96
N ASN A 3 -7.19 15.53 -35.68
CA ASN A 3 -7.39 14.22 -35.04
C ASN A 3 -6.13 13.72 -34.31
N LYS A 4 -4.92 13.99 -34.84
CA LYS A 4 -3.65 13.64 -34.18
C LYS A 4 -3.43 14.47 -32.90
N LEU A 5 -3.86 15.73 -32.91
CA LEU A 5 -3.79 16.60 -31.73
C LEU A 5 -4.75 16.12 -30.63
N LEU A 6 -5.94 15.65 -31.00
CA LEU A 6 -6.89 15.05 -30.05
C LEU A 6 -6.33 13.78 -29.40
N PHE A 7 -5.68 12.90 -30.17
CA PHE A 7 -5.01 11.72 -29.62
C PHE A 7 -3.85 12.08 -28.68
N LEU A 8 -3.09 13.12 -29.00
CA LEU A 8 -2.01 13.61 -28.13
C LEU A 8 -2.56 14.17 -26.80
N LEU A 9 -3.67 14.91 -26.87
CA LEU A 9 -4.34 15.45 -25.68
C LEU A 9 -4.89 14.33 -24.78
N LEU A 10 -5.52 13.32 -25.38
CA LEU A 10 -6.00 12.13 -24.67
C LEU A 10 -4.86 11.36 -24.00
N PHE A 11 -3.71 11.23 -24.67
CA PHE A 11 -2.54 10.58 -24.10
C PHE A 11 -1.95 11.38 -22.92
N SER A 12 -1.95 12.71 -23.01
CA SER A 12 -1.46 13.59 -21.94
C SER A 12 -2.29 13.54 -20.66
N ILE A 13 -3.55 13.09 -20.68
CA ILE A 13 -4.38 12.96 -19.48
C ILE A 13 -3.93 11.75 -18.64
N THR A 14 -3.38 10.71 -19.27
CA THR A 14 -2.98 9.48 -18.58
C THR A 14 -1.80 9.67 -17.62
N THR A 15 -0.97 10.71 -17.83
CA THR A 15 0.19 11.02 -16.96
C THR A 15 -0.20 11.68 -15.64
N PHE A 16 -1.45 12.13 -15.48
CA PHE A 16 -1.95 12.76 -14.25
C PHE A 16 -2.68 11.79 -13.29
N CYS A 17 -2.82 10.53 -13.67
CA CYS A 17 -3.47 9.52 -12.83
C CYS A 17 -2.50 9.00 -11.74
N PHE A 18 -2.47 9.66 -10.59
CA PHE A 18 -1.72 9.21 -9.40
C PHE A 18 -2.66 8.53 -8.40
N SER A 19 -2.65 7.20 -8.35
CA SER A 19 -3.39 6.38 -7.37
C SER A 19 -2.61 5.11 -6.99
N GLN A 20 -1.28 5.22 -6.88
CA GLN A 20 -0.43 4.08 -6.57
C GLN A 20 -0.42 3.83 -5.06
N LYS A 21 -0.92 2.66 -4.64
CA LYS A 21 -0.75 2.17 -3.28
C LYS A 21 0.58 1.45 -3.13
N VAL A 22 1.21 1.59 -1.98
CA VAL A 22 2.41 0.85 -1.59
C VAL A 22 1.98 -0.41 -0.85
N THR A 23 2.44 -1.58 -1.29
CA THR A 23 2.21 -2.82 -0.57
C THR A 23 3.39 -3.09 0.36
N LEU A 24 3.14 -3.14 1.67
CA LEU A 24 4.09 -3.63 2.67
C LEU A 24 3.61 -5.00 3.15
N SER A 25 4.45 -6.01 3.03
CA SER A 25 4.10 -7.37 3.45
C SER A 25 5.29 -8.08 4.08
N GLY A 26 4.99 -9.06 4.92
CA GLY A 26 5.99 -9.89 5.58
C GLY A 26 5.32 -10.89 6.51
N SER A 27 6.10 -11.51 7.40
CA SER A 27 5.57 -12.41 8.42
C SER A 27 6.00 -11.98 9.81
N VAL A 28 5.12 -12.14 10.80
CA VAL A 28 5.41 -11.93 12.22
C VAL A 28 5.76 -13.28 12.84
N LYS A 29 6.88 -13.33 13.55
CA LYS A 29 7.38 -14.53 14.22
C LYS A 29 7.81 -14.21 15.65
N ASP A 30 7.78 -15.21 16.53
CA ASP A 30 8.31 -15.12 17.88
C ASP A 30 9.85 -15.21 17.89
N SER A 31 10.46 -15.12 19.06
CA SER A 31 11.92 -15.27 19.23
C SER A 31 12.45 -16.65 18.85
N LEU A 32 11.59 -17.67 18.81
CA LEU A 32 11.89 -19.05 18.43
C LEU A 32 11.62 -19.31 16.94
N GLN A 33 11.29 -18.27 16.17
CA GLN A 33 10.95 -18.32 14.75
C GLN A 33 9.61 -19.00 14.41
N ASN A 34 8.74 -19.23 15.39
CA ASN A 34 7.39 -19.72 15.14
C ASN A 34 6.51 -18.58 14.60
N PRO A 35 5.67 -18.82 13.59
CA PRO A 35 4.72 -17.81 13.13
C PRO A 35 3.72 -17.39 14.21
N LEU A 36 3.46 -16.09 14.32
CA LEU A 36 2.36 -15.57 15.14
C LEU A 36 1.10 -15.39 14.29
N SER A 37 0.12 -16.27 14.49
CA SER A 37 -1.19 -16.13 13.87
C SER A 37 -2.06 -15.10 14.59
N TYR A 38 -2.93 -14.44 13.82
CA TYR A 38 -3.91 -13.48 14.32
C TYR A 38 -3.31 -12.29 15.09
N ALA A 39 -2.06 -11.94 14.81
CA ALA A 39 -1.39 -10.78 15.37
C ALA A 39 -1.84 -9.50 14.66
N ASN A 40 -2.08 -8.45 15.44
CA ASN A 40 -2.39 -7.13 14.91
C ASN A 40 -1.12 -6.41 14.45
N VAL A 41 -1.07 -6.04 13.17
CA VAL A 41 -0.01 -5.22 12.59
C VAL A 41 -0.59 -3.83 12.29
N ILE A 42 -0.07 -2.79 12.94
CA ILE A 42 -0.53 -1.41 12.79
C ILE A 42 0.59 -0.58 12.16
N ALA A 43 0.30 0.05 11.03
CA ALA A 43 1.16 1.07 10.42
C ALA A 43 0.63 2.46 10.80
N LYS A 44 1.46 3.19 11.55
CA LYS A 44 1.19 4.56 11.95
C LYS A 44 1.85 5.52 10.94
N PRO A 45 1.08 6.34 10.21
CA PRO A 45 1.65 7.32 9.30
C PRO A 45 2.42 8.39 10.09
N LYS A 46 3.46 8.95 9.47
CA LYS A 46 4.21 10.08 10.04
C LYS A 46 3.36 11.34 10.16
N ASP A 47 2.48 11.54 9.18
CA ASP A 47 1.46 12.58 9.20
C ASP A 47 0.29 12.15 10.08
N VAL A 48 0.12 12.82 11.22
CA VAL A 48 -0.91 12.52 12.22
C VAL A 48 -2.33 12.80 11.73
N SER A 49 -2.50 13.53 10.62
CA SER A 49 -3.80 13.77 10.01
C SER A 49 -4.31 12.58 9.18
N LYS A 50 -3.42 11.64 8.84
CA LYS A 50 -3.76 10.44 8.06
C LYS A 50 -4.23 9.30 8.96
N ASN A 51 -5.04 8.42 8.37
CA ASN A 51 -5.59 7.27 9.08
C ASN A 51 -4.52 6.19 9.34
N LEU A 52 -4.69 5.48 10.46
CA LEU A 52 -3.93 4.26 10.75
C LEU A 52 -4.35 3.16 9.76
N GLN A 53 -3.36 2.43 9.25
CA GLN A 53 -3.60 1.22 8.46
C GLN A 53 -3.31 0.01 9.34
N PHE A 54 -4.13 -1.04 9.21
CA PHE A 54 -3.98 -2.26 10.01
C PHE A 54 -4.20 -3.51 9.17
N ALA A 55 -3.57 -4.60 9.61
CA ALA A 55 -3.76 -5.94 9.09
C ALA A 55 -3.70 -6.93 10.25
N ILE A 56 -4.28 -8.10 10.04
CA ILE A 56 -4.21 -9.23 10.98
C ILE A 56 -3.44 -10.33 10.25
N THR A 57 -2.47 -10.96 10.92
CA THR A 57 -1.71 -12.05 10.33
C THR A 57 -2.57 -13.30 10.13
N ASP A 58 -2.28 -14.07 9.09
CA ASP A 58 -2.88 -15.39 8.88
C ASP A 58 -2.24 -16.49 9.76
N ASN A 59 -2.60 -17.74 9.50
CA ASN A 59 -2.09 -18.90 10.23
C ASN A 59 -0.57 -19.09 10.11
N GLU A 60 0.06 -18.55 9.06
CA GLU A 60 1.50 -18.59 8.81
C GLU A 60 2.20 -17.28 9.24
N GLY A 61 1.49 -16.44 9.99
CA GLY A 61 1.98 -15.16 10.47
C GLY A 61 2.14 -14.11 9.36
N TYR A 62 1.67 -14.37 8.15
CA TYR A 62 1.81 -13.44 7.02
C TYR A 62 0.82 -12.29 7.12
N TYR A 63 1.28 -11.07 6.82
CA TYR A 63 0.45 -9.88 6.71
C TYR A 63 0.70 -9.15 5.39
N LYS A 64 -0.32 -8.39 4.97
CA LYS A 64 -0.26 -7.47 3.83
C LYS A 64 -0.97 -6.17 4.17
N LEU A 65 -0.21 -5.08 4.16
CA LEU A 65 -0.69 -3.71 4.35
C LEU A 65 -0.67 -2.96 3.01
N LEU A 66 -1.74 -2.22 2.75
CA LEU A 66 -1.85 -1.29 1.63
C LEU A 66 -1.74 0.13 2.18
N LEU A 67 -0.62 0.78 1.89
CA LEU A 67 -0.28 2.12 2.37
C LEU A 67 -0.45 3.15 1.26
N GLU A 68 -0.77 4.38 1.61
CA GLU A 68 -0.69 5.48 0.65
C GLU A 68 0.77 5.92 0.50
N LYS A 69 1.10 6.48 -0.66
CA LYS A 69 2.46 6.99 -0.91
C LYS A 69 2.77 8.11 0.09
N GLY A 70 3.88 7.95 0.80
CA GLY A 70 4.31 8.90 1.85
C GLY A 70 3.85 8.55 3.27
N ASP A 71 3.23 7.38 3.48
CA ASP A 71 2.89 6.89 4.82
C ASP A 71 4.04 6.11 5.49
N SER A 72 5.12 5.83 4.75
CA SER A 72 6.37 5.20 5.23
C SER A 72 7.29 6.16 5.97
#